data_AF-A0A6M1NDH7-F1
#
_entry.id   AF-A0A6M1NDH7-F1
#
_cell.length_a   1.000
_cell.length_b   1.000
_cell.length_c   1.000
_cell.angle_alpha   90.00
_cell.angle_beta   90.00
_cell.angle_gamma   90.00
#
_symmetry.space_group_name_H-M   'P 1'
#
loop_
_entity.id
_entity.type
_entity.pdbx_description
1 polymer ?
#
loop_
_entity_poly.entity_id
_entity_poly.type
_entity_poly.pdbx_seq_one_letter_code
_entity_poly.pdbx_strand_id
1 'polypeptide(L)'
;MNKHAQKTMQLLEKTIELLEKLNQRFENLSTNLLDRVAPPLKDQLLDNTDLKGILKVGDTKFFQLKRSTIFPTYRLNGKDYYLENEILEAIRIHRSS
;
A
#
# COMPACT_ATOMS: atom_id res chain seq x y z
N MET A 1 5.01 53.56 -16.44
CA MET A 1 5.39 52.15 -16.16
C MET A 1 5.86 51.53 -17.48
N ASN A 2 7.03 50.87 -17.51
CA ASN A 2 7.66 50.39 -18.75
C ASN A 2 6.85 49.21 -19.34
N LYS A 3 6.52 49.26 -20.65
CA LYS A 3 5.80 48.21 -21.40
C LYS A 3 6.45 46.83 -21.23
N HIS A 4 7.77 46.78 -21.07
CA HIS A 4 8.51 45.55 -20.78
C HIS A 4 8.19 45.02 -19.38
N ALA A 5 8.19 45.87 -18.35
CA ALA A 5 7.86 45.46 -16.99
C ALA A 5 6.43 44.91 -16.86
N GLN A 6 5.48 45.50 -17.59
CA GLN A 6 4.09 45.07 -17.61
C GLN A 6 3.91 43.69 -18.26
N LYS A 7 4.66 43.43 -19.34
CA LYS A 7 4.68 42.12 -20.01
C LYS A 7 5.35 41.05 -19.15
N THR A 8 6.41 41.41 -18.42
CA THR A 8 7.07 40.50 -17.48
C THR A 8 6.15 40.13 -16.31
N MET A 9 5.38 41.09 -15.77
CA MET A 9 4.39 40.83 -14.72
C MET A 9 3.31 39.83 -15.16
N GLN A 10 2.73 40.05 -16.35
CA GLN A 10 1.73 39.13 -16.91
C GLN A 10 2.27 37.71 -17.15
N LEU A 11 3.55 37.59 -17.53
CA LEU A 11 4.20 36.30 -17.72
C LEU A 11 4.37 35.58 -16.38
N LEU A 12 4.76 36.31 -15.33
CA LEU A 12 4.90 35.81 -13.96
C LEU A 12 3.56 35.30 -13.41
N GLU A 13 2.50 36.09 -13.56
CA GLU A 13 1.15 35.70 -13.12
C GLU A 13 0.69 34.40 -13.79
N LYS A 14 0.87 34.27 -15.11
CA LYS A 14 0.56 33.03 -15.83
C LYS A 14 1.41 31.85 -15.38
N THR A 15 2.67 32.09 -15.04
CA THR A 15 3.57 31.02 -14.55
C THR A 15 3.12 30.53 -13.18
N ILE A 16 2.72 31.43 -12.30
CA ILE A 16 2.17 31.09 -10.98
C ILE A 16 0.88 30.29 -11.13
N GLU A 17 -0.05 30.74 -11.97
CA GLU A 17 -1.32 30.04 -12.21
C GLU A 17 -1.10 28.62 -12.78
N LEU A 18 -0.12 28.46 -13.67
CA LEU A 18 0.26 27.16 -14.21
C LEU A 18 0.84 26.24 -13.12
N LEU A 19 1.72 26.77 -12.26
CA LEU A 19 2.29 26.01 -11.15
C LEU A 19 1.22 25.56 -10.16
N GLU A 20 0.27 26.42 -9.82
CA GLU A 20 -0.86 26.09 -8.94
C GLU A 20 -1.71 24.95 -9.52
N LYS A 21 -2.07 25.04 -10.81
CA LYS A 21 -2.83 23.97 -11.50
C LYS A 21 -2.06 22.65 -11.55
N LEU A 22 -0.74 22.71 -11.71
CA LEU A 22 0.12 21.54 -11.76
C LEU A 22 0.19 20.88 -10.37
N ASN A 23 0.33 21.68 -9.32
CA ASN A 23 0.34 21.20 -7.94
C ASN A 23 -1.00 20.55 -7.58
N GLN A 24 -2.12 21.17 -7.96
CA GLN A 24 -3.45 20.63 -7.70
C GLN A 24 -3.70 19.30 -8.45
N ARG A 25 -3.15 19.15 -9.67
CA ARG A 25 -3.17 17.87 -10.38
C ARG A 25 -2.34 16.80 -9.69
N PHE A 26 -1.17 17.15 -9.15
CA PHE A 26 -0.35 16.20 -8.40
C PHE A 26 -1.05 15.72 -7.13
N GLU A 27 -1.64 16.63 -6.36
CA GLU A 27 -2.42 16.26 -5.17
C GLU A 27 -3.57 15.32 -5.53
N ASN A 28 -4.33 15.64 -6.58
CA ASN A 28 -5.42 14.79 -7.05
C ASN A 28 -4.93 13.42 -7.55
N LEU A 29 -3.77 13.35 -8.20
CA LEU A 29 -3.19 12.06 -8.61
C LEU A 29 -2.72 11.25 -7.41
N SER A 30 -2.07 11.91 -6.44
CA SER A 30 -1.61 11.29 -5.20
C SER A 30 -2.77 10.66 -4.42
N THR A 31 -3.85 11.43 -4.20
CA THR A 31 -5.05 10.94 -3.51
C THR A 31 -5.73 9.81 -4.27
N ASN A 32 -5.94 9.96 -5.58
CA ASN A 32 -6.55 8.90 -6.39
C ASN A 32 -5.70 7.63 -6.48
N LEU A 33 -4.36 7.74 -6.43
CA LEU A 33 -3.49 6.58 -6.39
C LEU A 33 -3.54 5.90 -5.01
N LEU A 34 -3.52 6.66 -3.92
CA LEU A 34 -3.65 6.10 -2.57
C LEU A 34 -4.99 5.38 -2.37
N ASP A 35 -6.09 5.97 -2.86
CA ASP A 35 -7.43 5.37 -2.82
C ASP A 35 -7.58 4.13 -3.73
N ARG A 36 -6.74 3.99 -4.76
CA ARG A 36 -6.75 2.83 -5.68
C ARG A 36 -5.76 1.73 -5.30
N VAL A 37 -4.71 2.04 -4.57
CA VAL A 37 -3.58 1.12 -4.32
C VAL A 37 -3.73 0.36 -3.01
N ALA A 38 -4.45 0.89 -2.02
CA ALA A 38 -4.72 0.15 -0.80
C ALA A 38 -6.08 -0.55 -0.91
N PRO A 39 -6.15 -1.85 -1.25
CA PRO A 39 -7.38 -2.60 -1.03
C PRO A 39 -7.80 -2.43 0.43
N PRO A 40 -9.11 -2.35 0.73
CA PRO A 40 -9.60 -2.27 2.09
C PRO A 40 -8.86 -3.26 2.99
N LEU A 41 -8.51 -2.88 4.22
CA LEU A 41 -7.79 -3.77 5.14
C LEU A 41 -8.46 -5.15 5.26
N LYS A 42 -9.79 -5.18 5.15
CA LYS A 42 -10.60 -6.40 5.11
C LYS A 42 -10.21 -7.36 3.99
N ASP A 43 -9.86 -6.85 2.81
CA ASP A 43 -9.52 -7.65 1.64
C ASP A 43 -8.05 -8.11 1.68
N GLN A 44 -7.23 -7.53 2.57
CA GLN A 44 -5.84 -7.92 2.82
C GLN A 44 -5.68 -8.88 4.01
N LEU A 45 -6.76 -9.11 4.77
CA LEU A 45 -6.75 -9.98 5.94
C LEU A 45 -7.10 -11.40 5.52
N LEU A 46 -6.16 -12.31 5.74
CA LEU A 46 -6.29 -13.74 5.53
C LEU A 46 -6.60 -14.42 6.85
N ASP A 47 -7.47 -15.43 6.82
CA ASP A 47 -7.67 -16.30 7.97
C ASP A 47 -6.78 -17.56 7.92
N ASN A 48 -6.91 -18.45 8.92
CA ASN A 48 -6.17 -19.71 8.96
C ASN A 48 -6.49 -20.64 7.77
N THR A 49 -7.68 -20.56 7.20
CA THR A 49 -8.12 -21.36 6.04
C THR A 49 -7.44 -20.86 4.78
N ASP A 50 -7.45 -19.54 4.58
CA ASP A 50 -6.82 -18.89 3.44
C ASP A 50 -5.31 -19.14 3.42
N LEU A 51 -4.65 -18.95 4.57
CA LEU A 51 -3.22 -19.17 4.69
C LEU A 51 -2.83 -20.64 4.45
N LYS A 52 -3.64 -21.59 4.93
CA LYS A 52 -3.47 -23.02 4.64
C LYS A 52 -3.59 -23.31 3.14
N GLY A 53 -4.55 -22.68 2.46
CA GLY A 53 -4.73 -22.79 1.01
C GLY A 53 -3.53 -22.26 0.22
N ILE A 54 -3.02 -21.08 0.59
CA ILE A 54 -1.86 -20.44 -0.05
C ILE A 54 -0.60 -21.30 0.09
N LEU A 55 -0.35 -21.80 1.29
CA LEU A 55 0.83 -22.61 1.59
C LEU A 55 0.70 -24.06 1.11
N LYS A 56 -0.50 -24.51 0.71
CA LYS A 56 -0.82 -25.90 0.34
C LYS A 56 -0.33 -26.92 1.38
N VAL A 57 -0.50 -26.59 2.66
CA VAL A 57 -0.09 -27.43 3.79
C VAL A 57 -1.29 -28.03 4.52
N GLY A 58 -1.14 -29.27 4.99
CA GLY A 58 -2.11 -29.89 5.90
C GLY A 58 -2.00 -29.34 7.34
N ASP A 59 -3.03 -29.58 8.16
CA ASP A 59 -3.17 -29.00 9.50
C ASP A 59 -1.96 -29.24 10.42
N THR A 60 -1.37 -30.43 10.38
CA THR A 60 -0.21 -30.79 11.21
C THR A 60 1.01 -29.93 10.90
N LYS A 61 1.29 -29.69 9.61
CA LYS A 61 2.40 -28.83 9.17
C LYS A 61 2.09 -27.36 9.40
N PHE A 62 0.84 -26.95 9.20
CA PHE A 62 0.39 -25.59 9.49
C PHE A 62 0.60 -25.23 10.97
N PHE A 63 0.25 -26.14 11.88
CA PHE A 63 0.44 -25.92 13.31
C PHE A 63 1.92 -25.80 13.70
N GLN A 64 2.80 -26.58 13.05
CA GLN A 64 4.25 -26.45 13.25
C GLN A 64 4.78 -25.09 12.76
N LEU A 65 4.35 -24.66 11.57
CA LEU A 65 4.71 -23.34 11.01
C LEU A 65 4.19 -22.17 11.86
N LYS A 66 2.99 -22.32 12.41
CA LYS A 66 2.42 -21.34 13.34
C LYS A 66 3.25 -21.24 14.62
N ARG A 67 3.75 -22.37 15.12
CA ARG A 67 4.63 -22.41 16.30
C ARG A 67 6.02 -21.84 16.06
N SER A 68 6.52 -21.89 14.82
CA SER A 68 7.84 -21.34 14.48
C SER A 68 7.83 -19.82 14.24
N THR A 69 6.70 -19.13 14.46
CA THR A 69 6.56 -17.66 14.37
C THR A 69 7.04 -17.06 13.05
N ILE A 70 7.06 -17.85 11.97
CA ILE A 70 7.52 -17.42 10.65
C ILE A 70 6.57 -16.35 10.07
N PHE A 71 5.30 -16.43 10.43
CA PHE A 71 4.25 -15.55 9.94
C PHE A 71 3.78 -14.58 11.03
N PRO A 72 3.82 -13.26 10.77
CA PRO A 72 3.22 -12.27 11.66
C PRO A 72 1.74 -12.59 11.85
N THR A 73 1.31 -12.75 13.10
CA THR A 73 -0.06 -13.18 13.43
C THR A 73 -0.75 -12.10 14.24
N TYR A 74 -1.93 -11.67 13.79
CA TYR A 74 -2.77 -10.69 14.48
C TYR A 74 -3.98 -11.38 15.08
N ARG A 75 -4.16 -11.24 16.39
CA ARG A 75 -5.28 -11.86 17.08
C ARG A 75 -6.41 -10.86 17.30
N LEU A 76 -7.52 -11.05 16.61
CA LEU A 76 -8.72 -10.19 16.69
C LEU A 76 -9.90 -11.04 17.13
N ASN A 77 -10.54 -10.66 18.24
CA ASN A 77 -11.71 -11.36 18.80
C ASN A 77 -11.53 -12.89 18.96
N GLY A 78 -10.32 -13.32 19.33
CA GLY A 78 -9.99 -14.73 19.55
C GLY A 78 -9.69 -15.54 18.28
N LYS A 79 -9.80 -14.93 17.09
CA LYS A 79 -9.37 -15.51 15.81
C LYS A 79 -8.02 -14.96 15.39
N ASP A 80 -7.28 -15.77 14.65
CA ASP A 80 -5.98 -15.40 14.09
C ASP A 80 -6.15 -14.94 12.65
N TYR A 81 -5.57 -13.79 12.36
CA TYR A 81 -5.55 -13.14 11.07
C TYR A 81 -4.12 -12.84 10.64
N TYR A 82 -3.93 -12.77 9.33
CA TYR A 82 -2.64 -12.56 8.69
C TYR A 82 -2.77 -11.49 7.61
N LEU A 83 -1.75 -10.67 7.43
CA LEU A 83 -1.72 -9.71 6.33
C LEU A 83 -1.09 -10.35 5.09
N GLU A 84 -1.79 -10.31 3.96
CA GLU A 84 -1.34 -10.91 2.71
C GLU A 84 0.07 -10.49 2.32
N ASN A 85 0.36 -9.18 2.39
CA ASN A 85 1.67 -8.62 2.03
C ASN A 85 2.81 -9.18 2.90
N GLU A 86 2.57 -9.31 4.21
CA GLU A 86 3.58 -9.81 5.14
C GLU A 86 3.83 -11.32 4.96
N ILE A 87 2.78 -12.08 4.63
CA ILE A 87 2.89 -13.50 4.30
C ILE A 87 3.71 -13.67 3.02
N LEU A 88 3.44 -12.88 1.97
CA LEU A 88 4.19 -12.95 0.71
C LEU A 88 5.67 -12.64 0.92
N GLU A 89 6.00 -11.63 1.72
CA GLU A 89 7.38 -11.28 2.06
C GLU A 89 8.07 -12.37 2.90
N ALA A 90 7.38 -12.94 3.90
CA ALA A 90 7.92 -14.06 4.68
C ALA A 90 8.24 -15.29 3.81
N ILE A 91 7.38 -15.59 2.82
CA ILE A 91 7.62 -16.67 1.85
C ILE A 91 8.84 -16.37 0.97
N ARG A 92 9.00 -15.13 0.49
CA ARG A 92 10.15 -14.72 -0.33
C ARG A 92 11.48 -14.87 0.41
N ILE A 93 11.52 -14.43 1.66
CA ILE A 93 12.71 -14.53 2.52
C ILE A 93 13.07 -16.01 2.73
N HIS A 94 12.10 -16.85 3.07
CA HIS A 94 12.34 -18.28 3.33
C HIS A 94 12.70 -19.10 2.08
N ARG A 95 12.32 -18.67 0.87
CA ARG A 95 12.73 -19.36 -0.37
C ARG A 95 14.18 -19.04 -0.79
N SER A 96 14.74 -17.96 -0.25
CA SER A 96 16.06 -17.45 -0.61
C SER A 96 17.17 -17.84 0.38
N SER A 97 16.83 -18.58 1.43
CA SER A 97 17.76 -19.19 2.40
C SER A 97 17.85 -20.70 2.17
#